data_AF-A0A7X3XMZ0-F1
#
_entry.id   AF-A0A7X3XMZ0-F1
#
_cell.length_a   1.000
_cell.length_b   1.000
_cell.length_c   1.000
_cell.angle_alpha   90.00
_cell.angle_beta   90.00
_cell.angle_gamma   90.00
#
_symmetry.space_group_name_H-M   'P 1'
#
loop_
_entity.id
_entity.type
_entity.pdbx_description
1 polymer ?
#
loop_
_entity_poly.entity_id
_entity_poly.type
_entity_poly.pdbx_seq_one_letter_code
_entity_poly.pdbx_strand_id
1 'polypeptide(L)'
;MNENFINIWVSNVELGRTPNKQDFITLRREYGFRLFDTANPLAQAIMKGWKKNSPSDSLVISSEFELMGRQPVNELPGANKAQYYLTFLKEALAGHLPGFGGEIPELQPEKPESEKVSSAPQGQSAEDAMNAFVKAFKNLDAEVMRSMLTGHARETFEIDAENMPEDIRTQFSQILRHMKVLNSQYVGDEFHFRLRVPGSTPPEVSVKMRKMEGVWLIYEVE
;
A
#
# COMPACT_ATOMS: atom_id res chain seq x y z
N MET A 1 5.75 -29.94 -2.85
CA MET A 1 5.05 -29.55 -4.09
C MET A 1 5.18 -30.73 -5.04
N ASN A 2 4.08 -31.25 -5.59
CA ASN A 2 4.11 -32.44 -6.45
C ASN A 2 4.42 -32.07 -7.90
N GLU A 3 4.65 -33.10 -8.72
CA GLU A 3 5.01 -33.05 -10.14
C GLU A 3 3.95 -32.34 -11.02
N ASN A 4 2.77 -32.05 -10.49
CA ASN A 4 1.67 -31.42 -11.21
C ASN A 4 1.57 -29.90 -10.97
N PHE A 5 2.45 -29.31 -10.14
CA PHE A 5 2.41 -27.89 -9.80
C PHE A 5 3.52 -27.11 -10.50
N ILE A 6 3.15 -26.25 -11.44
CA ILE A 6 4.07 -25.35 -12.14
C ILE A 6 4.05 -23.99 -11.44
N ASN A 7 5.20 -23.58 -10.87
CA ASN A 7 5.36 -22.25 -10.28
C ASN A 7 6.05 -21.32 -11.30
N ILE A 8 5.36 -20.26 -11.72
CA ILE A 8 5.86 -19.29 -12.70
C ILE A 8 5.74 -17.88 -12.12
N TRP A 9 6.76 -17.07 -12.38
CA TRP A 9 6.75 -15.63 -12.13
C TRP A 9 6.43 -14.88 -13.43
N VAL A 10 5.43 -14.00 -13.39
CA VAL A 10 5.04 -13.16 -14.53
C VAL A 10 5.26 -11.69 -14.18
N SER A 11 5.88 -10.94 -15.11
CA SER A 11 6.21 -9.54 -14.88
C SER A 11 4.97 -8.65 -14.91
N ASN A 12 4.84 -7.79 -13.89
CA ASN A 12 3.81 -6.74 -13.83
C ASN A 12 3.88 -5.77 -15.02
N VAL A 13 5.07 -5.58 -15.61
CA VAL A 13 5.25 -4.68 -16.76
C VAL A 13 4.66 -5.28 -18.03
N GLU A 14 4.86 -6.58 -18.23
CA GLU A 14 4.33 -7.31 -19.40
C GLU A 14 2.82 -7.42 -19.38
N LEU A 15 2.26 -7.62 -18.20
CA LEU A 15 0.82 -7.62 -18.01
C LEU A 15 0.25 -6.18 -18.02
N GLY A 16 1.10 -5.15 -18.01
CA GLY A 16 0.68 -3.76 -18.19
C GLY A 16 0.17 -3.05 -16.93
N ARG A 17 0.63 -3.43 -15.74
CA ARG A 17 0.27 -2.78 -14.45
C ARG A 17 1.04 -1.50 -14.15
N THR A 18 2.17 -1.29 -14.82
CA THR A 18 3.02 -0.13 -14.60
C THR A 18 2.78 0.93 -15.66
N PRO A 19 2.85 2.23 -15.32
CA PRO A 19 2.69 3.33 -16.28
C PRO A 19 3.88 3.44 -17.24
N ASN A 20 5.10 3.13 -16.80
CA ASN A 20 6.28 3.16 -17.66
C ASN A 20 6.52 1.77 -18.29
N LYS A 21 5.85 1.50 -19.42
CA LYS A 21 5.94 0.22 -20.16
C LYS A 21 6.96 0.26 -21.29
N GLN A 22 7.21 1.43 -21.85
CA GLN A 22 7.87 1.55 -23.16
C GLN A 22 9.36 1.21 -23.08
N ASP A 23 10.06 1.68 -22.06
CA ASP A 23 11.50 1.46 -21.88
C ASP A 23 11.80 -0.04 -21.66
N PHE A 24 10.98 -0.70 -20.83
CA PHE A 24 11.12 -2.13 -20.55
C PHE A 24 10.80 -3.01 -21.77
N ILE A 25 9.74 -2.68 -22.51
CA ILE A 25 9.37 -3.41 -23.73
C ILE A 25 10.44 -3.24 -24.80
N THR A 26 11.02 -2.04 -24.92
CA THR A 26 12.09 -1.75 -25.87
C THR A 26 13.34 -2.57 -25.56
N LEU A 27 13.79 -2.54 -24.30
CA LEU A 27 14.93 -3.33 -23.83
C LEU A 27 14.73 -4.83 -24.08
N ARG A 28 13.53 -5.37 -23.81
CA ARG A 28 13.27 -6.81 -24.04
C ARG A 28 13.28 -7.20 -25.51
N ARG A 29 12.80 -6.33 -26.41
CA ARG A 29 12.87 -6.57 -27.85
C ARG A 29 14.32 -6.60 -28.34
N GLU A 30 15.19 -5.74 -27.81
CA GLU A 30 16.62 -5.76 -28.12
C GLU A 30 17.29 -7.08 -27.73
N TYR A 31 16.86 -7.68 -26.62
CA TYR A 31 17.32 -9.01 -26.19
C TYR A 31 16.60 -10.19 -26.88
N GLY A 32 15.74 -9.94 -27.88
CA GLY A 32 15.08 -10.99 -28.67
C GLY A 32 13.91 -11.70 -27.96
N PHE A 33 13.39 -11.14 -26.87
CA PHE A 33 12.21 -11.70 -26.21
C PHE A 33 10.93 -11.43 -27.01
N ARG A 34 10.05 -12.44 -27.09
CA ARG A 34 8.70 -12.28 -27.66
C ARG A 34 7.83 -11.43 -26.74
N LEU A 35 6.95 -10.63 -27.33
CA LEU A 35 5.95 -9.89 -26.57
C LEU A 35 5.01 -10.86 -25.86
N PHE A 36 4.61 -10.48 -24.65
CA PHE A 36 3.65 -11.22 -23.88
C PHE A 36 2.27 -11.19 -24.56
N ASP A 37 1.75 -12.36 -24.92
CA ASP A 37 0.44 -12.49 -25.55
C ASP A 37 -0.68 -12.40 -24.50
N THR A 38 -1.25 -11.22 -24.35
CA THR A 38 -2.37 -10.98 -23.43
C THR A 38 -3.66 -11.66 -23.87
N ALA A 39 -3.79 -12.10 -25.13
CA ALA A 39 -4.96 -12.84 -25.60
C ALA A 39 -4.93 -14.33 -25.19
N ASN A 40 -3.79 -14.83 -24.70
CA ASN A 40 -3.67 -16.19 -24.22
C ASN A 40 -4.61 -16.45 -23.03
N PRO A 41 -5.33 -17.59 -22.98
CA PRO A 41 -6.24 -17.91 -21.87
C PRO A 41 -5.59 -17.84 -20.47
N LEU A 42 -4.32 -18.27 -20.34
CA LEU A 42 -3.57 -18.15 -19.10
C LEU A 42 -3.30 -16.70 -18.73
N ALA A 43 -2.93 -15.87 -19.70
CA ALA A 43 -2.73 -14.44 -19.48
C ALA A 43 -4.02 -13.75 -19.02
N GLN A 44 -5.15 -14.08 -19.62
CA GLN A 44 -6.47 -13.58 -19.21
C GLN A 44 -6.83 -14.02 -17.78
N ALA A 45 -6.56 -15.28 -17.43
CA ALA A 45 -6.78 -15.78 -16.07
C ALA A 45 -5.93 -15.03 -15.03
N ILE A 46 -4.66 -14.74 -15.35
CA ILE A 46 -3.77 -13.94 -14.51
C ILE A 46 -4.28 -12.51 -14.36
N MET A 47 -4.63 -11.86 -15.48
CA MET A 47 -5.17 -10.49 -15.50
C MET A 47 -6.53 -10.37 -14.83
N LYS A 48 -7.32 -11.44 -14.76
CA LYS A 48 -8.57 -11.46 -13.99
C LYS A 48 -8.31 -11.52 -12.48
N GLY A 49 -7.25 -12.20 -12.07
CA GLY A 49 -6.98 -12.50 -10.66
C GLY A 49 -6.18 -11.47 -9.90
N TRP A 50 -5.39 -10.66 -10.59
CA TRP A 50 -4.54 -9.66 -9.95
C TRP A 50 -5.35 -8.61 -9.18
N LYS A 51 -4.73 -7.99 -8.17
CA LYS A 51 -5.35 -6.89 -7.45
C LYS A 51 -4.74 -5.56 -7.86
N LYS A 52 -5.57 -4.58 -8.21
CA LYS A 52 -5.10 -3.22 -8.51
C LYS A 52 -4.23 -2.71 -7.35
N ASN A 53 -3.05 -2.16 -7.68
CA ASN A 53 -2.05 -1.66 -6.74
C ASN A 53 -1.39 -2.70 -5.81
N SER A 54 -1.61 -4.00 -6.02
CA SER A 54 -0.81 -5.03 -5.37
C SER A 54 0.56 -5.16 -6.06
N PRO A 55 1.67 -5.20 -5.30
CA PRO A 55 3.01 -5.32 -5.87
C PRO A 55 3.27 -6.73 -6.44
N SER A 56 2.63 -7.75 -5.89
CA SER A 56 2.73 -9.14 -6.31
C SER A 56 1.48 -9.88 -5.83
N ASP A 57 0.93 -10.73 -6.68
CA ASP A 57 -0.23 -11.56 -6.36
C ASP A 57 0.14 -13.02 -6.59
N SER A 58 -0.13 -13.87 -5.61
CA SER A 58 -0.09 -15.32 -5.81
C SER A 58 -1.45 -15.77 -6.33
N LEU A 59 -1.47 -16.47 -7.46
CA LEU A 59 -2.68 -17.01 -8.07
C LEU A 59 -2.58 -18.52 -8.14
N VAL A 60 -3.68 -19.22 -7.91
CA VAL A 60 -3.82 -20.64 -8.26
C VAL A 60 -4.75 -20.72 -9.46
N ILE A 61 -4.28 -21.33 -10.54
CA ILE A 61 -5.01 -21.45 -11.81
C ILE A 61 -5.03 -22.93 -12.20
N SER A 62 -6.18 -23.46 -12.61
CA SER A 62 -6.34 -24.84 -13.06
C SER A 62 -5.73 -25.05 -14.46
N SER A 63 -5.64 -26.32 -14.91
CA SER A 63 -5.23 -26.67 -16.28
C SER A 63 -6.16 -26.11 -17.36
N GLU A 64 -7.41 -25.82 -17.00
CA GLU A 64 -8.47 -25.25 -17.84
C GLU A 64 -8.46 -23.71 -17.78
N PHE A 65 -7.44 -23.11 -17.16
CA PHE A 65 -7.28 -21.67 -16.97
C PHE A 65 -8.34 -21.04 -16.06
N GLU A 66 -8.94 -21.83 -15.17
CA GLU A 66 -9.86 -21.32 -14.16
C GLU A 66 -9.09 -20.78 -12.95
N LEU A 67 -9.43 -19.57 -12.50
CA LEU A 67 -8.79 -18.95 -11.35
C LEU A 67 -9.39 -19.52 -10.05
N MET A 68 -8.61 -20.35 -9.36
CA MET A 68 -9.03 -21.11 -8.18
C MET A 68 -8.69 -20.43 -6.86
N GLY A 69 -7.85 -19.39 -6.88
CA GLY A 69 -7.51 -18.65 -5.69
C GLY A 69 -6.65 -17.45 -6.03
N ARG A 70 -6.78 -16.39 -5.22
CA ARG A 70 -5.86 -15.25 -5.25
C ARG A 70 -5.41 -14.89 -3.85
N GLN A 71 -4.15 -14.51 -3.72
CA GLN A 71 -3.57 -14.01 -2.49
C GLN A 71 -2.65 -12.84 -2.82
N PRO A 72 -3.18 -11.62 -2.79
CA PRO A 72 -2.38 -10.42 -2.90
C PRO A 72 -1.39 -10.34 -1.74
N VAL A 73 -0.10 -10.10 -2.03
CA VAL A 73 0.95 -10.05 -0.99
C VAL A 73 0.67 -8.97 0.06
N ASN A 74 -0.01 -7.89 -0.34
CA ASN A 74 -0.42 -6.81 0.55
C ASN A 74 -1.58 -7.17 1.49
N GLU A 75 -2.21 -8.35 1.33
CA GLU A 75 -3.27 -8.86 2.21
C GLU A 75 -2.77 -9.96 3.16
N LEU A 76 -1.50 -10.36 3.04
CA LEU A 76 -0.91 -11.39 3.90
C LEU A 76 -0.61 -10.85 5.31
N PRO A 77 -1.11 -11.48 6.38
CA PRO A 77 -0.77 -11.09 7.75
C PRO A 77 0.71 -11.36 8.06
N GLY A 78 1.38 -10.39 8.70
CA GLY A 78 2.85 -10.26 8.72
C GLY A 78 3.64 -11.33 9.48
N ALA A 79 3.05 -12.03 10.45
CA ALA A 79 3.82 -12.90 11.35
C ALA A 79 4.14 -14.29 10.79
N ASN A 80 3.42 -14.78 9.76
CA ASN A 80 3.64 -16.15 9.26
C ASN A 80 3.28 -16.33 7.77
N LYS A 81 3.93 -15.56 6.90
CA LYS A 81 3.67 -15.56 5.45
C LYS A 81 3.72 -16.96 4.82
N ALA A 82 4.64 -17.82 5.27
CA ALA A 82 4.76 -19.20 4.78
C ALA A 82 3.54 -20.05 5.15
N GLN A 83 3.05 -19.94 6.39
CA GLN A 83 1.84 -20.63 6.82
C GLN A 83 0.60 -20.11 6.09
N TYR A 84 0.46 -18.80 5.91
CA TYR A 84 -0.67 -18.22 5.17
C TYR A 84 -0.67 -18.61 3.69
N TYR A 85 0.51 -18.65 3.08
CA TYR A 85 0.67 -19.15 1.73
C TYR A 85 0.32 -20.64 1.63
N LEU A 86 0.76 -21.45 2.59
CA LEU A 86 0.40 -22.87 2.65
C LEU A 86 -1.10 -23.09 2.84
N THR A 87 -1.75 -22.32 3.72
CA THR A 87 -3.20 -22.37 3.94
C THR A 87 -3.95 -21.99 2.67
N PHE A 88 -3.56 -20.89 2.02
CA PHE A 88 -4.09 -20.47 0.73
C PHE A 88 -4.00 -21.56 -0.34
N LEU A 89 -2.84 -22.19 -0.48
CA LEU A 89 -2.66 -23.28 -1.43
C LEU A 89 -3.58 -24.45 -1.11
N LYS A 90 -3.70 -24.85 0.16
CA LYS A 90 -4.57 -25.94 0.58
C LYS A 90 -6.05 -25.64 0.30
N GLU A 91 -6.50 -24.42 0.58
CA GLU A 91 -7.89 -24.00 0.35
C GLU A 91 -8.22 -23.92 -1.14
N ALA A 92 -7.31 -23.36 -1.96
CA ALA A 92 -7.51 -23.29 -3.41
C ALA A 92 -7.57 -24.70 -4.02
N LEU A 93 -6.67 -25.61 -3.61
CA LEU A 93 -6.67 -27.00 -4.08
C LEU A 93 -7.87 -27.81 -3.57
N ALA A 94 -8.47 -27.41 -2.45
CA ALA A 94 -9.73 -27.97 -1.95
C ALA A 94 -10.98 -27.37 -2.63
N GLY A 95 -10.81 -26.40 -3.55
CA GLY A 95 -11.91 -25.75 -4.25
C GLY A 95 -12.63 -24.66 -3.45
N HIS A 96 -12.05 -24.18 -2.34
CA HIS A 96 -12.68 -23.20 -1.47
C HIS A 96 -12.57 -21.74 -1.96
N LEU A 97 -11.94 -21.50 -3.12
CA LEU A 97 -11.80 -20.18 -3.76
C LEU A 97 -11.31 -19.06 -2.81
N PRO A 98 -10.14 -19.22 -2.15
CA PRO A 98 -9.60 -18.21 -1.25
C PRO A 98 -9.29 -16.88 -1.97
N GLY A 99 -9.54 -15.77 -1.28
CA GLY A 99 -9.32 -14.41 -1.78
C GLY A 99 -10.48 -13.80 -2.58
N PHE A 100 -11.58 -14.53 -2.78
CA PHE A 100 -12.78 -14.07 -3.50
C PHE A 100 -13.94 -13.63 -2.60
N GLY A 101 -13.68 -13.14 -1.37
CA GLY A 101 -14.71 -12.64 -0.45
C GLY A 101 -15.74 -11.74 -1.14
N GLY A 102 -17.02 -12.10 -1.01
CA GLY A 102 -18.09 -11.78 -1.96
C GLY A 102 -18.27 -10.29 -2.29
N GLU A 103 -17.86 -9.93 -3.51
CA GLU A 103 -18.47 -8.91 -4.38
C GLU A 103 -17.65 -8.91 -5.66
N ILE A 104 -18.30 -9.24 -6.79
CA ILE A 104 -17.84 -8.85 -8.12
C ILE A 104 -18.44 -7.45 -8.30
N PRO A 105 -17.69 -6.33 -8.26
CA PRO A 105 -18.26 -5.06 -8.67
C PRO A 105 -18.33 -5.09 -10.19
N GLU A 106 -19.53 -5.35 -10.69
CA GLU A 106 -19.94 -4.96 -12.03
C GLU A 106 -19.63 -3.47 -12.20
N LEU A 107 -18.78 -3.15 -13.19
CA LEU A 107 -18.45 -1.80 -13.59
C LEU A 107 -19.73 -1.02 -13.92
N GLN A 108 -20.12 -0.07 -13.07
CA GLN A 108 -20.96 1.05 -13.49
C GLN A 108 -20.11 2.31 -13.64
N PRO A 109 -20.38 3.15 -14.65
CA PRO A 109 -19.60 4.36 -14.91
C PRO A 109 -20.01 5.46 -13.93
N GLU A 110 -19.12 5.87 -13.04
CA GLU A 110 -19.36 7.00 -12.15
C GLU A 110 -19.32 8.34 -12.91
N LYS A 111 -20.42 9.07 -12.76
CA LYS A 111 -20.66 10.48 -13.10
C LYS A 111 -19.83 11.40 -12.18
N PRO A 112 -19.45 12.62 -12.60
CA PRO A 112 -18.58 13.47 -11.81
C PRO A 112 -19.38 14.22 -10.71
N GLU A 113 -18.91 14.14 -9.47
CA GLU A 113 -19.43 14.96 -8.36
C GLU A 113 -18.63 16.26 -8.18
N SER A 114 -19.41 17.26 -7.76
CA SER A 114 -19.19 18.69 -7.86
C SER A 114 -18.12 19.27 -6.94
N GLU A 115 -17.45 20.29 -7.46
CA GLU A 115 -16.77 21.34 -6.70
C GLU A 115 -17.68 21.95 -5.61
N LYS A 116 -17.11 22.12 -4.40
CA LYS A 116 -17.51 23.20 -3.50
C LYS A 116 -16.27 23.96 -3.07
N VAL A 117 -16.18 25.18 -3.59
CA VAL A 117 -15.29 26.25 -3.12
C VAL A 117 -15.87 26.83 -1.83
N SER A 118 -15.01 27.07 -0.84
CA SER A 118 -15.22 28.12 0.16
C SER A 118 -13.86 28.65 0.62
N SER A 119 -13.76 29.98 0.59
CA SER A 119 -12.56 30.81 0.69
C SER A 119 -12.42 31.50 2.06
N ALA A 120 -11.22 31.44 2.68
CA ALA A 120 -10.53 32.57 3.34
C ALA A 120 -9.11 32.14 3.82
N PRO A 121 -8.08 33.01 3.80
CA PRO A 121 -6.69 32.62 4.05
C PRO A 121 -6.16 33.07 5.44
N GLN A 122 -5.67 32.15 6.28
CA GLN A 122 -4.59 32.34 7.27
C GLN A 122 -4.49 31.16 8.25
N GLY A 123 -3.31 30.52 8.30
CA GLY A 123 -2.99 29.43 9.22
C GLY A 123 -3.35 28.07 8.63
N GLN A 124 -2.34 27.23 8.43
CA GLN A 124 -2.49 25.83 8.03
C GLN A 124 -3.55 25.17 8.96
N SER A 125 -4.58 24.54 8.40
CA SER A 125 -5.58 23.82 9.20
C SER A 125 -4.93 22.65 9.94
N ALA A 126 -5.61 22.09 10.94
CA ALA A 126 -5.06 20.92 11.64
C ALA A 126 -4.98 19.73 10.68
N GLU A 127 -5.94 19.62 9.77
CA GLU A 127 -6.00 18.62 8.71
C GLU A 127 -4.87 18.80 7.69
N ASP A 128 -4.54 20.03 7.30
CA ASP A 128 -3.40 20.29 6.41
C ASP A 128 -2.08 19.88 7.07
N ALA A 129 -1.92 20.18 8.35
CA ALA A 129 -0.76 19.78 9.13
C ALA A 129 -0.71 18.25 9.33
N MET A 130 -1.83 17.59 9.61
CA MET A 130 -1.93 16.13 9.64
C MET A 130 -1.52 15.51 8.30
N ASN A 131 -2.06 16.01 7.19
CA ASN A 131 -1.75 15.52 5.85
C ASN A 131 -0.28 15.73 5.48
N ALA A 132 0.30 16.87 5.87
CA ALA A 132 1.73 17.13 5.70
C ALA A 132 2.59 16.16 6.52
N PHE A 133 2.23 15.89 7.77
CA PHE A 133 2.94 14.92 8.62
C PHE A 133 2.87 13.52 8.04
N VAL A 134 1.67 13.06 7.66
CA VAL A 134 1.46 11.74 7.02
C VAL A 134 2.29 11.61 5.76
N LYS A 135 2.37 12.66 4.95
CA LYS A 135 3.19 12.67 3.72
C LYS A 135 4.68 12.62 4.04
N ALA A 136 5.15 13.41 5.01
CA ALA A 136 6.55 13.41 5.45
C ALA A 136 6.96 12.03 6.00
N PHE A 137 6.10 11.42 6.81
CA PHE A 137 6.31 10.09 7.38
C PHE A 137 6.39 9.02 6.29
N LYS A 138 5.48 9.04 5.30
CA LYS A 138 5.52 8.12 4.14
C LYS A 138 6.82 8.22 3.34
N ASN A 139 7.38 9.42 3.25
CA ASN A 139 8.58 9.69 2.49
C ASN A 139 9.87 9.56 3.33
N LEU A 140 9.76 9.28 4.62
CA LEU A 140 10.88 9.31 5.57
C LEU A 140 11.67 10.62 5.46
N ASP A 141 10.93 11.72 5.38
CA ASP A 141 11.47 13.08 5.36
C ASP A 141 11.72 13.54 6.81
N ALA A 142 12.90 13.20 7.32
CA ALA A 142 13.28 13.45 8.71
C ALA A 142 13.29 14.94 9.07
N GLU A 143 13.66 15.81 8.13
CA GLU A 143 13.71 17.26 8.34
C GLU A 143 12.29 17.81 8.52
N VAL A 144 11.38 17.46 7.60
CA VAL A 144 9.99 17.89 7.69
C VAL A 144 9.33 17.31 8.94
N MET A 145 9.47 16.02 9.23
CA MET A 145 8.92 15.42 10.46
C MET A 145 9.43 16.12 11.73
N ARG A 146 10.74 16.38 11.83
CA ARG A 146 11.35 17.07 12.98
C ARG A 146 10.86 18.50 13.16
N SER A 147 10.54 19.20 12.08
CA SER A 147 9.98 20.56 12.13
C SER A 147 8.53 20.60 12.63
N MET A 148 7.82 19.48 12.55
CA MET A 148 6.41 19.36 12.95
C MET A 148 6.25 18.84 14.39
N LEU A 149 7.34 18.38 15.02
CA LEU A 149 7.36 17.87 16.38
C LEU A 149 7.78 18.97 17.37
N THR A 150 7.16 19.00 18.54
CA THR A 150 7.68 19.77 19.68
C THR A 150 9.02 19.19 20.16
N GLY A 151 9.80 19.96 20.91
CA GLY A 151 11.11 19.51 21.43
C GLY A 151 11.03 18.17 22.19
N HIS A 152 10.02 18.01 23.05
CA HIS A 152 9.82 16.76 23.80
C HIS A 152 9.41 15.58 22.89
N ALA A 153 8.45 15.80 21.99
CA ALA A 153 8.01 14.77 21.05
C ALA A 153 9.14 14.32 20.11
N ARG A 154 10.07 15.22 19.79
CA ARG A 154 11.24 14.95 18.95
C ARG A 154 12.24 14.02 19.63
N GLU A 155 12.34 14.07 20.96
CA GLU A 155 13.22 13.19 21.74
C GLU A 155 12.65 11.77 21.87
N THR A 156 11.32 11.64 21.93
CA THR A 156 10.62 10.36 22.05
C THR A 156 10.36 9.67 20.70
N PHE A 157 10.46 10.42 19.59
CA PHE A 157 10.16 9.89 18.26
C PHE A 157 11.36 9.13 17.67
N GLU A 158 11.36 7.81 17.86
CA GLU A 158 12.43 6.90 17.44
C GLU A 158 12.28 6.43 15.98
N ILE A 159 12.54 7.31 15.01
CA ILE A 159 12.79 6.88 13.62
C ILE A 159 14.16 7.40 13.19
N ASP A 160 15.16 6.54 13.25
CA ASP A 160 16.49 6.82 12.72
C ASP A 160 16.51 6.63 11.18
N ALA A 161 15.76 7.48 10.49
CA ALA A 161 15.73 7.50 9.03
C ALA A 161 17.05 8.01 8.42
N GLU A 162 17.86 8.74 9.18
CA GLU A 162 19.13 9.34 8.72
C GLU A 162 20.24 8.29 8.63
N ASN A 163 20.31 7.34 9.57
CA ASN A 163 21.32 6.26 9.54
C ASN A 163 20.82 4.96 8.89
N MET A 164 19.61 4.95 8.33
CA MET A 164 19.04 3.77 7.70
C MET A 164 19.69 3.52 6.32
N PRO A 165 20.20 2.30 6.04
CA PRO A 165 20.69 1.93 4.72
C PRO A 165 19.63 2.20 3.62
N GLU A 166 20.04 2.69 2.45
CA GLU A 166 19.12 3.13 1.38
C GLU A 166 18.18 2.02 0.88
N ASP A 167 18.62 0.77 0.90
CA ASP A 167 17.79 -0.40 0.58
C ASP A 167 16.71 -0.64 1.64
N ILE A 168 17.06 -0.51 2.93
CA ILE A 168 16.11 -0.59 4.04
C ILE A 168 15.15 0.61 4.00
N ARG A 169 15.64 1.82 3.76
CA ARG A 169 14.84 3.04 3.62
C ARG A 169 13.82 2.92 2.48
N THR A 170 14.25 2.38 1.35
CA THR A 170 13.37 2.12 0.21
C THR A 170 12.28 1.10 0.57
N GLN A 171 12.64 0.00 1.24
CA GLN A 171 11.66 -0.99 1.69
C GLN A 171 10.68 -0.40 2.72
N PHE A 172 11.18 0.38 3.67
CA PHE A 172 10.39 0.98 4.73
C PHE A 172 9.42 2.03 4.18
N SER A 173 9.86 2.90 3.26
CA SER A 173 8.96 3.83 2.56
C SER A 173 7.86 3.12 1.76
N GLN A 174 8.17 1.99 1.13
CA GLN A 174 7.16 1.18 0.43
C GLN A 174 6.10 0.62 1.38
N ILE A 175 6.50 0.17 2.57
CA ILE A 175 5.59 -0.28 3.63
C ILE A 175 4.70 0.89 4.08
N LEU A 176 5.31 2.05 4.34
CA LEU A 176 4.61 3.23 4.84
C LEU A 176 3.65 3.85 3.82
N ARG A 177 3.78 3.61 2.51
CA ARG A 177 2.78 4.04 1.51
C ARG A 177 1.36 3.57 1.86
N HIS A 178 1.23 2.42 2.51
CA HIS A 178 -0.05 1.85 2.93
C HIS A 178 -0.56 2.41 4.26
N MET A 179 0.18 3.32 4.90
CA MET A 179 -0.27 4.07 6.07
C MET A 179 -1.52 4.88 5.74
N LYS A 180 -2.50 4.85 6.65
CA LYS A 180 -3.77 5.57 6.50
C LYS A 180 -4.17 6.20 7.82
N VAL A 181 -4.83 7.35 7.72
CA VAL A 181 -5.58 7.93 8.85
C VAL A 181 -6.83 7.07 9.04
N LEU A 182 -7.03 6.57 10.25
CA LEU A 182 -8.21 5.78 10.63
C LEU A 182 -9.33 6.68 11.13
N ASN A 183 -8.99 7.67 11.94
CA ASN A 183 -9.89 8.68 12.45
C ASN A 183 -9.12 9.98 12.72
N SER A 184 -9.86 11.08 12.75
CA SER A 184 -9.36 12.38 13.21
C SER A 184 -10.50 13.13 13.89
N GLN A 185 -10.19 13.87 14.95
CA GLN A 185 -11.17 14.62 15.71
C GLN A 185 -10.52 15.81 16.43
N TYR A 186 -11.31 16.86 16.63
CA TYR A 186 -10.97 17.93 17.55
C TYR A 186 -11.38 17.55 18.97
N VAL A 187 -10.49 17.78 19.92
CA VAL A 187 -10.72 17.60 21.36
C VAL A 187 -10.33 18.90 22.06
N GLY A 188 -11.29 19.80 22.22
CA GLY A 188 -11.01 21.15 22.72
C GLY A 188 -10.17 21.96 21.73
N ASP A 189 -9.00 22.43 22.16
CA ASP A 189 -8.00 23.13 21.37
C ASP A 189 -6.96 22.21 20.70
N GLU A 190 -7.14 20.89 20.86
CA GLU A 190 -6.27 19.87 20.31
C GLU A 190 -6.90 19.16 19.11
N PHE A 191 -6.03 18.57 18.28
CA PHE A 191 -6.41 17.74 17.16
C PHE A 191 -5.76 16.37 17.28
N HIS A 192 -6.59 15.33 17.37
CA HIS A 192 -6.16 13.96 17.61
C HIS A 192 -6.48 13.13 16.38
N PHE A 193 -5.54 12.30 15.94
CA PHE A 193 -5.78 11.37 14.84
C PHE A 193 -5.05 10.06 15.07
N ARG A 194 -5.62 8.97 14.54
CA ARG A 194 -4.99 7.66 14.57
C ARG A 194 -4.49 7.27 13.20
N LEU A 195 -3.28 6.75 13.15
CA LEU A 195 -2.66 6.20 11.97
C LEU A 195 -2.62 4.68 12.08
N ARG A 196 -2.98 3.98 11.01
CA ARG A 196 -2.57 2.59 10.84
C ARG A 196 -1.19 2.58 10.21
N VAL A 197 -0.17 2.17 10.96
CA VAL A 197 1.21 2.08 10.49
C VAL A 197 1.52 0.61 10.17
N PRO A 198 1.66 0.25 8.88
CA PRO A 198 1.95 -1.13 8.52
C PRO A 198 3.34 -1.53 9.04
N GLY A 199 3.42 -2.68 9.72
CA GLY A 199 4.69 -3.21 10.25
C GLY A 199 5.09 -2.69 11.64
N SER A 200 4.34 -1.75 12.25
CA SER A 200 4.52 -1.41 13.66
C SER A 200 3.75 -2.37 14.57
N THR A 201 4.21 -2.54 15.80
CA THR A 201 3.48 -3.23 16.88
C THR A 201 3.44 -2.31 18.10
N PRO A 202 2.27 -1.76 18.49
CA PRO A 202 0.96 -1.96 17.87
C PRO A 202 0.85 -1.36 16.44
N PRO A 203 -0.04 -1.88 15.57
CA PRO A 203 -0.20 -1.42 14.19
C PRO A 203 -0.93 -0.08 14.05
N GLU A 204 -1.34 0.49 15.18
CA GLU A 204 -2.03 1.76 15.27
C GLU A 204 -1.20 2.69 16.14
N VAL A 205 -1.03 3.93 15.67
CA VAL A 205 -0.31 4.99 16.35
C VAL A 205 -1.28 6.16 16.53
N SER A 206 -1.42 6.62 17.77
CA SER A 206 -2.20 7.80 18.13
C SER A 206 -1.28 9.01 18.09
N VAL A 207 -1.73 10.07 17.43
CA VAL A 207 -0.97 11.31 17.31
C VAL A 207 -1.82 12.47 17.82
N LYS A 208 -1.23 13.29 18.69
CA LYS A 208 -1.89 14.48 19.24
C LYS A 208 -1.15 15.73 18.81
N MET A 209 -1.92 16.71 18.34
CA MET A 209 -1.45 18.00 17.89
C MET A 209 -2.11 19.11 18.67
N ARG A 210 -1.38 20.21 18.85
CA ARG A 210 -1.92 21.45 19.40
C ARG A 210 -1.38 22.65 18.65
N LYS A 211 -2.11 23.77 18.69
CA LYS A 211 -1.69 25.01 18.04
C LYS A 211 -0.77 25.81 18.96
N MET A 212 0.48 26.01 18.57
CA MET A 212 1.48 26.82 19.29
C MET A 212 1.95 27.96 18.37
N GLU A 213 1.83 29.21 18.84
CA GLU A 213 2.22 30.40 18.07
C GLU A 213 1.59 30.47 16.66
N GLY A 214 0.38 29.91 16.51
CA GLY A 214 -0.34 29.86 15.24
C GLY A 214 -0.05 28.65 14.35
N VAL A 215 0.87 27.77 14.74
CA VAL A 215 1.28 26.56 14.00
C VAL A 215 0.82 25.30 14.72
N TRP A 216 0.28 24.32 13.98
CA TRP A 216 -0.05 23.01 14.56
C TRP A 216 1.20 22.15 14.68
N LEU A 217 1.54 21.75 15.91
CA LEU A 217 2.69 20.90 16.21
C LEU A 217 2.24 19.63 16.91
N ILE A 218 2.92 18.53 16.59
CA ILE A 218 2.75 17.22 17.24
C ILE A 218 3.51 17.26 18.56
N TYR A 219 2.79 17.01 19.65
CA TYR A 219 3.38 16.97 20.98
C TYR A 219 3.42 15.55 21.57
N GLU A 220 2.72 14.60 20.96
CA GLU A 220 2.63 13.23 21.46
C GLU A 220 2.35 12.24 20.31
N VAL A 221 3.04 11.09 20.36
CA VAL A 221 2.92 9.96 19.44
C VAL A 221 2.96 8.68 20.29
N GLU A 222 1.86 7.93 20.35
CA GLU A 222 1.69 6.71 21.17
C GLU A 222 1.32 5.48 20.33
#